data_AF-A0A165L4N5-F1
#
_entry.id   AF-A0A165L4N5-F1
#
_cell.length_a   1.000
_cell.length_b   1.000
_cell.length_c   1.000
_cell.angle_alpha   90.00
_cell.angle_beta   90.00
_cell.angle_gamma   90.00
#
_symmetry.space_group_name_H-M   'P 1'
#
loop_
_entity.id
_entity.type
_entity.pdbx_description
1 polymer ?
#
loop_
_entity_poly.entity_id
_entity_poly.type
_entity_poly.pdbx_seq_one_letter_code
_entity_poly.pdbx_strand_id
1 'polypeptide(L)'
;MAAAHIIPCLFNQFSNDDCSDEGHEAALTWDMLRSWTSIDIDRLTGSNINTPANGIYMTTVELRAFGRFKFYFDKDAFPTTPNKYKVRMLAAGRVLSNGQDSTDVEFRALPGIEPPHPDYLRIYAAFAKVLHLCGAVDLMDRYNQSNQGGTILPIHPTEDFEAQLSAKLAIVAL
;
A
#
# COMPACT_ATOMS: atom_id res chain seq x y z
N MET A 1 0.06 -3.41 19.49
CA MET A 1 -0.48 -2.34 18.63
C MET A 1 0.69 -1.44 18.22
N ALA A 2 0.72 -0.96 16.99
CA ALA A 2 1.77 -0.10 16.46
C ALA A 2 1.23 0.76 15.29
N ALA A 3 1.92 1.87 15.03
CA ALA A 3 1.65 2.74 13.89
C ALA A 3 2.42 2.26 12.65
N ALA A 4 1.83 2.41 11.47
CA ALA A 4 2.52 2.29 10.19
C ALA A 4 2.16 3.47 9.28
N HIS A 5 3.08 3.75 8.35
CA HIS A 5 2.76 4.56 7.19
C HIS A 5 1.84 3.79 6.25
N ILE A 6 0.84 4.46 5.69
CA ILE A 6 -0.08 3.90 4.70
C ILE A 6 0.65 3.75 3.37
N ILE A 7 1.33 4.81 2.93
CA ILE A 7 2.25 4.79 1.80
C ILE A 7 3.69 4.76 2.35
N PRO A 8 4.45 3.66 2.11
CA PRO A 8 5.84 3.54 2.53
C PRO A 8 6.74 4.68 2.05
N CYS A 9 7.71 5.09 2.87
CA CYS A 9 8.68 6.14 2.50
C CYS A 9 9.59 5.78 1.32
N LEU A 10 9.71 4.49 0.98
CA LEU A 10 10.42 4.00 -0.22
C LEU A 10 9.90 4.66 -1.51
N PHE A 11 8.63 5.02 -1.54
CA PHE A 11 8.01 5.73 -2.68
C PHE A 11 8.55 7.14 -2.92
N ASN A 12 9.27 7.73 -1.94
CA ASN A 12 9.88 9.05 -2.07
C ASN A 12 11.33 9.01 -2.58
N GLN A 13 11.93 7.82 -2.73
CA GLN A 13 13.32 7.67 -3.20
C GLN A 13 13.44 7.70 -4.72
N PHE A 14 12.33 7.49 -5.44
CA PHE A 14 12.28 7.51 -6.91
C PHE A 14 12.22 8.93 -7.50
N SER A 15 12.08 9.95 -6.66
CA SER A 15 11.99 11.36 -7.06
C SER A 15 13.35 12.05 -7.19
N ASN A 16 14.42 11.36 -6.80
CA ASN A 16 15.76 11.93 -6.90
C ASN A 16 16.34 11.63 -8.29
N ASP A 17 16.91 12.68 -8.85
CA ASP A 17 17.42 12.91 -10.21
C ASP A 17 18.59 11.97 -10.63
N ASP A 18 18.55 10.70 -10.24
CA ASP A 18 19.50 9.69 -10.68
C ASP A 18 18.90 8.98 -11.88
N CYS A 19 19.42 9.33 -13.06
CA CYS A 19 19.13 8.71 -14.36
C CYS A 19 19.70 7.28 -14.41
N SER A 20 19.18 6.39 -13.56
CA SER A 20 19.40 4.94 -13.58
C SER A 20 18.16 4.24 -14.16
N ASP A 21 18.32 3.01 -14.68
CA ASP A 21 17.20 2.19 -15.16
C ASP A 21 16.10 2.01 -14.09
N GLU A 22 16.47 2.00 -12.81
CA GLU A 22 15.55 1.92 -11.66
C GLU A 22 14.60 3.14 -11.57
N GLY A 23 15.10 4.34 -11.89
CA GLY A 23 14.27 5.56 -11.94
C GLY A 23 13.25 5.54 -13.07
N HIS A 24 13.58 4.88 -14.19
CA HIS A 24 12.67 4.72 -15.33
C HIS A 24 11.56 3.70 -15.04
N GLU A 25 11.88 2.55 -14.43
CA GLU A 25 10.87 1.55 -14.05
C GLU A 25 9.93 2.05 -12.94
N ALA A 26 10.45 2.84 -12.00
CA ALA A 26 9.63 3.48 -10.98
C ALA A 26 8.69 4.53 -11.57
N ALA A 27 9.17 5.35 -12.52
CA ALA A 27 8.33 6.31 -13.25
C ALA A 27 7.23 5.60 -14.05
N LEU A 28 7.54 4.47 -14.71
CA LEU A 28 6.54 3.64 -15.41
C LEU A 28 5.50 3.06 -14.46
N THR A 29 5.92 2.58 -13.29
CA THR A 29 5.00 2.10 -12.24
C THR A 29 4.08 3.22 -11.76
N TRP A 30 4.61 4.44 -11.58
CA TRP A 30 3.82 5.61 -11.20
C TRP A 30 2.86 6.08 -12.28
N ASP A 31 3.27 6.08 -13.54
CA ASP A 31 2.39 6.43 -14.66
C ASP A 31 1.27 5.40 -14.85
N MET A 32 1.56 4.11 -14.69
CA MET A 32 0.53 3.07 -14.65
C MET A 32 -0.46 3.31 -13.52
N LEU A 33 0.03 3.60 -12.31
CA LEU A 33 -0.83 3.88 -11.15
C LEU A 33 -1.66 5.16 -11.33
N ARG A 34 -1.07 6.23 -11.86
CA ARG A 34 -1.77 7.48 -12.19
C ARG A 34 -2.87 7.20 -13.21
N SER A 35 -2.57 6.41 -14.25
CA SER A 35 -3.55 6.00 -15.27
C SER A 35 -4.68 5.14 -14.71
N TRP A 36 -4.42 4.28 -13.73
CA TRP A 36 -5.42 3.37 -13.17
C TRP A 36 -6.25 3.96 -12.03
N THR A 37 -5.68 4.92 -11.29
CA THR A 37 -6.33 5.48 -10.10
C THR A 37 -6.91 6.87 -10.33
N SER A 38 -6.46 7.57 -11.38
CA SER A 38 -6.70 9.00 -11.59
C SER A 38 -6.30 9.87 -10.38
N ILE A 39 -5.41 9.36 -9.52
CA ILE A 39 -4.90 10.07 -8.35
C ILE A 39 -3.65 10.84 -8.76
N ASP A 40 -3.59 12.10 -8.36
CA ASP A 40 -2.40 12.94 -8.53
C ASP A 40 -1.38 12.59 -7.43
N ILE A 41 -0.52 11.64 -7.75
CA ILE A 41 0.48 11.08 -6.84
C ILE A 41 1.52 12.13 -6.44
N ASP A 42 1.81 13.10 -7.31
CA ASP A 42 2.82 14.14 -7.07
C ASP A 42 2.38 15.11 -5.96
N ARG A 43 1.07 15.19 -5.69
CA ARG A 43 0.53 15.95 -4.54
C ARG A 43 0.68 15.21 -3.21
N LEU A 44 0.95 13.92 -3.26
CA LEU A 44 0.97 13.01 -2.11
C LEU A 44 2.40 12.57 -1.74
N THR A 45 3.36 12.72 -2.66
CA THR A 45 4.81 12.51 -2.47
C THR A 45 5.52 13.78 -1.98
N GLY A 46 6.74 13.66 -1.45
CA GLY A 46 7.54 14.75 -0.89
C GLY A 46 7.44 14.93 0.63
N SER A 47 7.56 16.17 1.12
CA SER A 47 7.58 16.50 2.56
C SER A 47 6.32 16.09 3.34
N ASN A 48 5.22 15.80 2.62
CA ASN A 48 3.93 15.46 3.21
C ASN A 48 3.79 13.97 3.60
N ILE A 49 4.70 13.09 3.16
CA ILE A 49 4.68 11.65 3.48
C ILE A 49 4.86 11.38 4.98
N ASN A 50 5.55 12.27 5.70
CA ASN A 50 5.81 12.13 7.13
C ASN A 50 4.72 12.77 8.01
N THR A 51 3.57 13.11 7.44
CA THR A 51 2.45 13.69 8.21
C THR A 51 1.66 12.59 8.93
N PRO A 52 1.00 12.92 10.07
CA PRO A 52 0.08 12.00 10.75
C PRO A 52 -1.04 11.47 9.84
N ALA A 53 -1.41 12.24 8.80
CA ALA A 53 -2.41 11.86 7.82
C ALA A 53 -1.98 10.67 6.94
N ASN A 54 -0.68 10.37 6.82
CA ASN A 54 -0.17 9.13 6.22
C ASN A 54 0.03 8.01 7.27
N GLY A 55 -0.38 8.22 8.52
CA GLY A 55 -0.22 7.27 9.61
C GLY A 55 -1.52 6.55 9.94
N ILE A 56 -1.41 5.27 10.27
CA ILE A 56 -2.54 4.48 10.78
C ILE A 56 -2.08 3.62 11.96
N TYR A 57 -2.90 3.59 13.02
CA TYR A 57 -2.63 2.79 14.22
C TYR A 57 -3.45 1.52 14.21
N MET A 58 -2.78 0.37 14.39
CA MET A 58 -3.42 -0.93 14.33
C MET A 58 -2.90 -1.90 15.39
N THR A 59 -3.69 -2.92 15.65
CA THR A 59 -3.26 -4.20 16.22
C THR A 59 -2.08 -4.80 15.46
N THR A 60 -1.25 -5.56 16.16
CA THR A 60 -0.08 -6.21 15.55
C THR A 60 -0.47 -7.20 14.46
N VAL A 61 -1.64 -7.83 14.58
CA VAL A 61 -2.16 -8.78 13.58
C VAL A 61 -2.62 -8.03 12.32
N GLU A 62 -3.44 -7.00 12.49
CA GLU A 62 -3.89 -6.16 11.37
C GLU A 62 -2.73 -5.43 10.69
N LEU A 63 -1.73 -4.97 11.45
CA LEU A 63 -0.53 -4.34 10.89
C LEU A 63 0.24 -5.29 9.97
N ARG A 64 0.39 -6.57 10.37
CA ARG A 64 1.04 -7.59 9.55
C ARG A 64 0.22 -7.90 8.30
N ALA A 65 -1.11 -7.98 8.42
CA ALA A 65 -1.99 -8.21 7.27
C ALA A 65 -2.03 -7.00 6.31
N PHE A 66 -1.93 -5.78 6.85
CA PHE A 66 -1.84 -4.53 6.10
C PHE A 66 -0.54 -4.44 5.30
N GLY A 67 0.62 -4.69 5.92
CA GLY A 67 1.90 -4.71 5.19
C GLY A 67 2.01 -5.80 4.11
N ARG A 68 1.08 -6.76 4.12
CA ARG A 68 0.93 -7.86 3.16
C ARG A 68 -0.21 -7.67 2.17
N PHE A 69 -0.79 -6.48 2.14
CA PHE A 69 -1.90 -6.11 1.24
C PHE A 69 -3.09 -7.09 1.31
N LYS A 70 -3.38 -7.71 2.46
CA LYS A 70 -4.44 -8.74 2.55
C LYS A 70 -5.85 -8.16 2.63
N PHE A 71 -5.97 -6.88 2.98
CA PHE A 71 -7.22 -6.14 3.01
C PHE A 71 -7.00 -4.69 2.59
N TYR A 72 -8.10 -3.98 2.33
CA TYR A 72 -8.11 -2.55 2.03
C TYR A 72 -9.30 -1.82 2.66
N PHE A 73 -9.21 -0.49 2.70
CA PHE A 73 -10.25 0.41 3.18
C PHE A 73 -11.09 0.91 2.00
N ASP A 74 -12.32 0.44 1.90
CA ASP A 74 -13.27 0.79 0.84
C ASP A 74 -14.08 2.04 1.24
N LYS A 75 -13.80 3.16 0.58
CA LYS A 75 -14.54 4.42 0.76
C LYS A 75 -15.90 4.39 0.05
N ASP A 76 -16.03 3.61 -1.02
CA ASP A 76 -17.21 3.59 -1.88
C ASP A 76 -18.44 2.99 -1.17
N ALA A 77 -18.22 2.22 -0.11
CA ALA A 77 -19.27 1.76 0.80
C ALA A 77 -19.93 2.90 1.62
N PHE A 78 -19.24 4.04 1.79
CA PHE A 78 -19.70 5.17 2.59
C PHE A 78 -19.37 6.52 1.92
N PRO A 79 -19.88 6.81 0.72
CA PRO A 79 -19.40 7.94 -0.10
C PRO A 79 -19.64 9.30 0.57
N THR A 80 -20.69 9.42 1.39
CA THR A 80 -21.09 10.68 2.04
C THR A 80 -20.63 10.82 3.48
N THR A 81 -20.08 9.77 4.09
CA THR A 81 -19.70 9.79 5.51
C THR A 81 -18.18 9.98 5.65
N PRO A 82 -17.69 11.13 6.14
CA PRO A 82 -16.25 11.36 6.26
C PRO A 82 -15.62 10.34 7.22
N ASN A 83 -14.36 9.97 6.96
CA ASN A 83 -13.55 9.08 7.79
C ASN A 83 -14.12 7.66 8.06
N LYS A 84 -15.23 7.29 7.40
CA LYS A 84 -15.83 5.96 7.48
C LYS A 84 -15.50 5.14 6.24
N TYR A 85 -15.13 3.89 6.46
CA TYR A 85 -14.66 2.94 5.46
C TYR A 85 -15.18 1.54 5.77
N LYS A 86 -15.38 0.74 4.73
CA LYS A 86 -15.58 -0.70 4.88
C LYS A 86 -14.26 -1.41 4.66
N VAL A 87 -13.74 -2.09 5.67
CA VAL A 87 -12.56 -2.93 5.52
C VAL A 87 -12.99 -4.21 4.80
N ARG A 88 -12.27 -4.58 3.74
CA ARG A 88 -12.55 -5.78 2.95
C ARG A 88 -11.30 -6.62 2.77
N MET A 89 -11.42 -7.92 3.03
CA MET A 89 -10.40 -8.89 2.66
C MET A 89 -10.38 -9.08 1.14
N LEU A 90 -9.19 -9.23 0.56
CA LEU A 90 -9.03 -9.49 -0.88
C LEU A 90 -9.04 -10.98 -1.23
N ALA A 91 -8.60 -11.84 -0.31
CA ALA A 91 -8.58 -13.28 -0.50
C ALA A 91 -9.87 -13.93 0.05
N ALA A 92 -10.55 -14.70 -0.80
CA ALA A 92 -11.74 -15.47 -0.41
C ALA A 92 -11.42 -16.45 0.72
N GLY A 93 -12.32 -16.56 1.71
CA GLY A 93 -12.17 -17.45 2.86
C GLY A 93 -11.19 -16.96 3.93
N ARG A 94 -10.63 -15.75 3.80
CA ARG A 94 -9.87 -15.10 4.87
C ARG A 94 -10.77 -14.16 5.67
N VAL A 95 -10.56 -14.11 6.98
CA VAL A 95 -11.28 -13.25 7.91
C VAL A 95 -10.31 -12.30 8.61
N LEU A 96 -10.82 -11.14 8.98
CA LEU A 96 -10.19 -10.22 9.92
C LEU A 96 -10.13 -10.85 11.31
N SER A 97 -9.38 -10.22 12.22
CA SER A 97 -9.21 -10.68 13.60
C SER A 97 -10.52 -10.76 14.40
N ASN A 98 -11.58 -10.09 13.94
CA ASN A 98 -12.93 -10.18 14.50
C ASN A 98 -13.74 -11.38 13.96
N GLY A 99 -13.15 -12.23 13.12
CA GLY A 99 -13.82 -13.39 12.51
C GLY A 99 -14.69 -13.08 11.30
N GLN A 100 -14.77 -11.82 10.84
CA GLN A 100 -15.57 -11.40 9.69
C GLN A 100 -14.70 -11.15 8.45
N ASP A 101 -15.25 -11.36 7.26
CA ASP A 101 -14.58 -11.05 5.99
C ASP A 101 -14.56 -9.55 5.66
N SER A 102 -15.38 -8.77 6.36
CA SER A 102 -15.47 -7.33 6.26
C SER A 102 -15.94 -6.70 7.58
N THR A 103 -15.54 -5.46 7.83
CA THR A 103 -16.01 -4.70 9.00
C THR A 103 -16.01 -3.21 8.73
N ASP A 104 -16.92 -2.48 9.38
CA ASP A 104 -16.99 -1.03 9.24
C ASP A 104 -16.01 -0.39 10.22
N VAL A 105 -15.21 0.56 9.72
CA VAL A 105 -14.22 1.31 10.51
C VAL A 105 -14.47 2.80 10.33
N GLU A 106 -14.41 3.53 11.44
CA GLU A 106 -14.48 4.99 11.46
C GLU A 106 -13.24 5.53 12.16
N PHE A 107 -12.45 6.33 11.44
CA PHE A 107 -11.30 7.02 12.02
C PHE A 107 -11.76 8.26 12.76
N ARG A 108 -11.38 8.35 14.04
CA ARG A 108 -11.66 9.53 14.85
C ARG A 108 -10.48 10.49 14.76
N ALA A 109 -10.78 11.77 14.53
CA ALA A 109 -9.81 12.83 14.76
C ALA A 109 -9.55 12.95 16.26
N LEU A 110 -8.27 12.97 16.64
CA LEU A 110 -7.86 13.28 18.01
C LEU A 110 -7.30 14.71 18.04
N PRO A 111 -7.31 15.41 19.19
CA PRO A 111 -6.72 16.75 19.29
C PRO A 111 -5.26 16.74 18.83
N GLY A 112 -4.94 17.45 17.75
CA GLY A 112 -3.59 17.52 17.18
C GLY A 112 -3.16 16.34 16.31
N ILE A 113 -4.04 15.35 16.07
CA ILE A 113 -3.78 14.22 15.18
C ILE A 113 -4.93 14.10 14.18
N GLU A 114 -4.65 14.49 12.95
CA GLU A 114 -5.57 14.32 11.83
C GLU A 114 -5.78 12.83 11.51
N PRO A 115 -6.99 12.43 11.12
CA PRO A 115 -7.24 11.07 10.66
C PRO A 115 -6.47 10.78 9.36
N PRO A 116 -6.31 9.49 9.01
CA PRO A 116 -5.75 9.08 7.72
C PRO A 116 -6.37 9.85 6.54
N HIS A 117 -5.53 10.43 5.67
CA HIS A 117 -6.00 11.10 4.48
C HIS A 117 -6.69 10.08 3.54
N PRO A 118 -7.90 10.39 3.02
CA PRO A 118 -8.63 9.45 2.18
C PRO A 118 -7.87 9.02 0.93
N ASP A 119 -7.07 9.90 0.34
CA ASP A 119 -6.32 9.55 -0.87
C ASP A 119 -5.17 8.57 -0.62
N TYR A 120 -4.51 8.61 0.54
CA TYR A 120 -3.52 7.59 0.90
C TYR A 120 -4.16 6.21 1.02
N LEU A 121 -5.36 6.15 1.61
CA LEU A 121 -6.13 4.90 1.71
C LEU A 121 -6.60 4.42 0.33
N ARG A 122 -6.97 5.32 -0.58
CA ARG A 122 -7.37 4.97 -1.96
C ARG A 122 -6.19 4.44 -2.78
N ILE A 123 -5.01 5.07 -2.68
CA ILE A 123 -3.79 4.58 -3.31
C ILE A 123 -3.47 3.18 -2.78
N TYR A 124 -3.42 3.01 -1.46
CA TYR A 124 -3.16 1.71 -0.85
C TYR A 124 -4.17 0.65 -1.32
N ALA A 125 -5.46 1.00 -1.40
CA ALA A 125 -6.50 0.09 -1.91
C ALA A 125 -6.28 -0.31 -3.36
N ALA A 126 -5.84 0.62 -4.22
CA ALA A 126 -5.49 0.33 -5.60
C ALA A 126 -4.30 -0.63 -5.69
N PHE A 127 -3.22 -0.38 -4.94
CA PHE A 127 -2.07 -1.29 -4.86
C PHE A 127 -2.50 -2.68 -4.41
N ALA A 128 -3.27 -2.78 -3.34
CA ALA A 128 -3.73 -4.05 -2.82
C ALA A 128 -4.55 -4.82 -3.87
N LYS A 129 -5.47 -4.15 -4.57
CA LYS A 129 -6.27 -4.77 -5.64
C LYS A 129 -5.40 -5.25 -6.80
N VAL A 130 -4.49 -4.40 -7.31
CA VAL A 130 -3.62 -4.74 -8.45
C VAL A 130 -2.70 -5.91 -8.11
N LEU A 131 -2.04 -5.88 -6.94
CA LEU A 131 -1.14 -6.96 -6.51
C LEU A 131 -1.86 -8.29 -6.35
N HIS A 132 -3.11 -8.29 -5.90
CA HIS A 132 -3.93 -9.51 -5.85
C HIS A 132 -4.37 -9.97 -7.23
N LEU A 133 -4.83 -9.05 -8.10
CA LEU A 133 -5.25 -9.38 -9.47
C LEU A 133 -4.11 -10.00 -10.29
N CYS A 134 -2.89 -9.49 -10.14
CA CYS A 134 -1.71 -10.00 -10.85
C CYS A 134 -1.08 -11.24 -10.18
N GLY A 135 -1.63 -11.71 -9.05
CA GLY A 135 -1.01 -12.78 -8.26
C GLY A 135 0.42 -12.45 -7.80
N ALA A 136 0.70 -11.16 -7.58
CA ALA A 136 1.98 -10.64 -7.10
C ALA A 136 2.02 -10.51 -5.56
N VAL A 137 0.88 -10.66 -4.88
CA VAL A 137 0.81 -10.59 -3.42
C VAL A 137 1.71 -11.62 -2.73
N ASP A 138 1.83 -12.83 -3.28
CA ASP A 138 2.66 -13.89 -2.68
C ASP A 138 4.16 -13.62 -2.88
N LEU A 139 4.54 -12.90 -3.94
CA LEU A 139 5.90 -12.39 -4.12
C LEU A 139 6.24 -11.36 -3.05
N MET A 140 5.32 -10.42 -2.81
CA MET A 140 5.50 -9.40 -1.78
C MET A 140 5.55 -10.02 -0.37
N ASP A 141 4.75 -11.05 -0.10
CA ASP A 141 4.78 -11.78 1.17
C ASP A 141 6.12 -12.48 1.41
N ARG A 142 6.77 -13.01 0.37
CA ARG A 142 8.09 -13.65 0.45
C ARG A 142 9.19 -12.61 0.70
N TYR A 143 9.17 -11.51 -0.05
CA TYR A 143 10.10 -10.39 0.13
C TYR A 143 10.03 -9.80 1.56
N ASN A 144 8.81 -9.61 2.08
CA ASN A 144 8.61 -9.10 3.42
C ASN A 144 9.05 -10.10 4.52
N GLN A 145 9.01 -11.41 4.25
CA GLN A 145 9.51 -12.43 5.19
C GLN A 145 11.03 -12.49 5.22
N SER A 146 11.71 -12.35 4.07
CA SER A 146 13.17 -12.31 4.02
C SER A 146 13.73 -11.08 4.75
N ASN A 147 13.04 -9.92 4.67
CA ASN A 147 13.46 -8.70 5.37
C ASN A 147 13.13 -8.66 6.87
N GLN A 148 12.34 -9.61 7.40
CA GLN A 148 11.99 -9.68 8.83
C GLN A 148 12.95 -10.57 9.65
N GLY A 149 13.81 -11.35 8.99
CA GLY A 149 14.90 -12.09 9.64
C GLY A 149 16.10 -11.17 9.84
N GLY A 150 16.26 -10.63 11.04
CA GLY A 150 17.24 -9.59 11.36
C GLY A 150 18.65 -9.82 10.80
N THR A 151 18.97 -9.14 9.71
CA THR A 151 20.27 -8.53 9.42
C THR A 151 19.97 -7.47 8.36
N ILE A 152 20.26 -6.21 8.66
CA ILE A 152 20.28 -5.14 7.65
C ILE A 152 21.49 -5.42 6.77
N LEU A 153 21.38 -6.36 5.84
CA LEU A 153 22.21 -6.35 4.66
C LEU A 153 21.50 -5.45 3.63
N PRO A 154 22.22 -4.60 2.90
CA PRO A 154 21.68 -4.00 1.69
C PRO A 154 21.48 -5.15 0.71
N ILE A 155 20.32 -5.80 0.78
CA ILE A 155 19.94 -6.81 -0.20
C ILE A 155 19.58 -5.98 -1.42
N HIS A 156 20.50 -5.90 -2.38
CA HIS A 156 20.15 -5.53 -3.75
C HIS A 156 18.87 -6.32 -4.09
N PRO A 157 17.78 -5.67 -4.55
CA PRO A 157 16.67 -6.41 -5.12
C PRO A 157 17.30 -7.35 -6.14
N THR A 158 17.26 -8.66 -5.88
CA THR A 158 17.77 -9.62 -6.84
C THR A 158 17.01 -9.31 -8.13
N GLU A 159 17.71 -9.13 -9.25
CA GLU A 159 17.12 -8.81 -10.56
C GLU A 159 15.88 -9.66 -10.88
N ASP A 160 15.81 -10.86 -10.30
CA ASP A 160 14.69 -11.80 -10.34
C ASP A 160 13.38 -11.32 -9.67
N PHE A 161 13.41 -10.53 -8.58
CA PHE A 161 12.21 -10.00 -7.93
C PHE A 161 11.56 -8.90 -8.77
N GLU A 162 12.36 -7.95 -9.25
CA GLU A 162 11.90 -6.88 -10.12
C GLU A 162 11.40 -7.44 -11.44
N ALA A 163 12.15 -8.35 -12.07
CA ALA A 163 11.69 -9.04 -13.27
C ALA A 163 10.38 -9.83 -13.06
N GLN A 164 10.22 -10.54 -11.93
CA GLN A 164 8.98 -11.28 -11.63
C GLN A 164 7.80 -10.36 -11.31
N LEU A 165 8.04 -9.22 -10.65
CA LEU A 165 7.02 -8.23 -10.36
C LEU A 165 6.58 -7.52 -11.65
N SER A 166 7.53 -7.03 -12.43
CA SER A 166 7.32 -6.39 -13.73
C SER A 166 6.61 -7.34 -14.70
N ALA A 167 7.00 -8.61 -14.78
CA ALA A 167 6.32 -9.61 -15.62
C ALA A 167 4.86 -9.82 -15.20
N LYS A 168 4.54 -9.78 -13.90
CA LYS A 168 3.16 -9.95 -13.41
C LYS A 168 2.30 -8.71 -13.64
N LEU A 169 2.88 -7.52 -13.49
CA LEU A 169 2.19 -6.26 -13.74
C LEU A 169 1.95 -6.03 -15.25
N ALA A 170 2.90 -6.42 -16.10
CA ALA A 170 2.79 -6.27 -17.56
C ALA A 170 1.66 -7.10 -18.20
N ILE A 171 1.27 -8.24 -17.61
CA ILE A 171 0.21 -9.11 -18.15
C ILE A 171 -1.18 -8.43 -18.12
N VAL A 172 -1.38 -7.42 -17.28
CA VAL A 172 -2.69 -6.74 -17.13
C VAL A 172 -2.87 -5.58 -18.12
N ALA A 173 -1.83 -5.20 -18.86
CA ALA A 173 -1.85 -4.07 -19.79
C ALA A 173 -2.28 -4.42 -21.24
N LEU A 174 -3.01 -5.52 -21.44
CA LEU A 174 -3.56 -5.94 -22.76
C LEU A 174 -5.02 -5.54 -22.94
#